data_AF-A0A950R0R7-F1
#
_entry.id   AF-A0A950R0R7-F1
#
_cell.length_a   1.000
_cell.length_b   1.000
_cell.length_c   1.000
_cell.angle_alpha   90.00
_cell.angle_beta   90.00
_cell.angle_gamma   90.00
#
_symmetry.space_group_name_H-M   'P 1'
#
loop_
_entity.id
_entity.type
_entity.pdbx_description
1 polymer ?
#
loop_
_entity_poly.entity_id
_entity_poly.type
_entity_poly.pdbx_seq_one_letter_code
_entity_poly.pdbx_strand_id
1 'polypeptide(L)'
;MLEIRMIRATLVLTSVVLSVAPFATATTTVEYGTPGQLSSTVQGPDSFSFNSLPVGVNTTVVWQGVGTFNGLTVMNSDQWGGANGGKYAFAGTVSGSPTPVSTTLTFNQGASYFAFLWNAADPYNSFTLKSGNTVVATLNNANLISALGGCSGGTVSAYCGNPTNGLDRGELFVYVQFIADANTKFTEADWNNQAFSNFEFENLAYADDPVSVNPEPRSWALLGLGLLIGVGTWRVKRNRRSVQL
;
A
#
# COMPACT_ATOMS: atom_id res chain seq x y z
N MET A 1 -52.84 51.06 51.86
CA MET A 1 -52.05 51.37 50.65
C MET A 1 -51.11 50.20 50.45
N LEU A 2 -51.40 49.30 49.51
CA LEU A 2 -50.69 48.04 49.31
C LEU A 2 -49.66 48.23 48.17
N GLU A 3 -48.37 48.13 48.47
CA GLU A 3 -47.32 48.12 47.44
C GLU A 3 -47.17 46.71 46.85
N ILE A 4 -47.36 46.59 45.54
CA ILE A 4 -47.09 45.37 44.77
C ILE A 4 -45.68 45.50 44.16
N ARG A 5 -44.72 44.74 44.68
CA ARG A 5 -43.39 44.61 44.07
C ARG A 5 -43.41 43.55 42.97
N MET A 6 -43.28 43.97 41.72
CA MET A 6 -43.09 43.06 40.58
C MET A 6 -41.69 42.43 40.64
N ILE A 7 -41.64 41.10 40.69
CA ILE A 7 -40.41 40.32 40.51
C ILE A 7 -40.20 40.14 39.01
N ARG A 8 -39.13 40.74 38.47
CA ARG A 8 -38.68 40.50 37.08
C ARG A 8 -37.84 39.21 37.06
N ALA A 9 -38.39 38.15 36.48
CA ALA A 9 -37.64 36.93 36.20
C ALA A 9 -36.84 37.12 34.90
N THR A 10 -35.52 37.20 35.02
CA THR A 10 -34.61 37.25 33.86
C THR A 10 -34.33 35.82 33.39
N LEU A 11 -34.83 35.47 32.20
CA LEU A 11 -34.55 34.18 31.55
C LEU A 11 -33.16 34.25 30.89
N VAL A 12 -32.19 33.49 31.40
CA VAL A 12 -30.87 33.34 30.77
C VAL A 12 -30.93 32.16 29.80
N LEU A 13 -30.94 32.46 28.49
CA LEU A 13 -30.92 31.45 27.44
C LEU A 13 -29.47 31.01 27.21
N THR A 14 -29.10 29.82 27.69
CA THR A 14 -27.76 29.25 27.46
C THR A 14 -27.75 28.51 26.12
N SER A 15 -27.15 29.12 25.09
CA SER A 15 -26.97 28.47 23.79
C SER A 15 -25.89 27.39 23.89
N VAL A 16 -26.28 26.12 23.81
CA VAL A 16 -25.34 25.00 23.64
C VAL A 16 -24.85 25.03 22.19
N VAL A 17 -23.62 25.48 21.97
CA VAL A 17 -22.94 25.33 20.67
C VAL A 17 -22.41 23.90 20.61
N LEU A 18 -23.08 23.03 19.84
CA LEU A 18 -22.52 21.72 19.46
C LEU A 18 -21.35 21.96 18.51
N SER A 19 -20.13 21.91 19.01
CA SER A 19 -18.94 21.85 18.16
C SER A 19 -18.87 20.47 17.52
N VAL A 20 -19.26 20.35 16.26
CA VAL A 20 -18.99 19.15 15.47
C VAL A 20 -17.50 19.15 15.16
N ALA A 21 -16.72 18.31 15.84
CA ALA A 21 -15.32 18.13 15.48
C ALA A 21 -15.25 17.56 14.05
N PRO A 22 -14.38 18.07 13.18
CA PRO A 22 -14.17 17.45 11.88
C PRO A 22 -13.66 16.02 12.11
N PHE A 23 -14.36 15.04 11.54
CA PHE A 23 -13.82 13.69 11.46
C PHE A 23 -12.55 13.75 10.62
N ALA A 24 -11.41 13.33 11.17
CA ALA A 24 -10.19 13.19 10.41
C ALA A 24 -10.41 12.13 9.32
N THR A 25 -10.14 12.46 8.06
CA THR A 25 -10.25 11.52 6.95
C THR A 25 -9.14 10.48 7.07
N ALA A 26 -9.49 9.19 6.98
CA ALA A 26 -8.52 8.11 6.90
C ALA A 26 -7.67 8.26 5.62
N THR A 27 -6.35 8.29 5.74
CA THR A 27 -5.43 8.32 4.60
C THR A 27 -4.43 7.17 4.64
N THR A 28 -3.84 6.88 3.49
CA THR A 28 -2.89 5.78 3.32
C THR A 28 -1.79 6.22 2.37
N THR A 29 -0.55 5.91 2.73
CA THR A 29 0.60 6.04 1.85
C THR A 29 0.80 4.72 1.11
N VAL A 30 0.93 4.79 -0.21
CA VAL A 30 1.29 3.64 -1.06
C VAL A 30 2.75 3.80 -1.48
N GLU A 31 3.56 2.79 -1.22
CA GLU A 31 4.96 2.72 -1.62
C GLU A 31 5.20 1.47 -2.46
N TYR A 32 6.18 1.56 -3.37
CA TYR A 32 6.59 0.45 -4.22
C TYR A 32 8.00 0.02 -3.82
N GLY A 33 8.19 -1.28 -3.61
CA GLY A 33 9.51 -1.87 -3.40
C GLY A 33 10.40 -1.67 -4.62
N THR A 34 11.71 -1.85 -4.44
CA THR A 34 12.66 -1.74 -5.57
C THR A 34 12.40 -2.81 -6.65
N PRO A 35 12.81 -2.60 -7.92
CA PRO A 35 12.66 -3.62 -8.95
C PRO A 35 13.28 -4.96 -8.52
N GLY A 36 12.51 -6.04 -8.64
CA GLY A 36 12.92 -7.39 -8.23
C GLY A 36 12.78 -7.68 -6.73
N GLN A 37 12.26 -6.76 -5.93
CA GLN A 37 11.91 -7.03 -4.53
C GLN A 37 10.74 -8.02 -4.46
N LEU A 38 10.91 -9.11 -3.71
CA LEU A 38 9.94 -10.21 -3.61
C LEU A 38 9.20 -10.25 -2.27
N SER A 39 9.65 -9.50 -1.27
CA SER A 39 9.13 -9.52 0.10
C SER A 39 9.34 -8.18 0.79
N SER A 40 8.71 -8.00 1.96
CA SER A 40 8.92 -6.80 2.77
C SER A 40 10.37 -6.69 3.24
N THR A 41 10.89 -5.46 3.23
CA THR A 41 12.17 -5.09 3.87
C THR A 41 11.95 -4.41 5.21
N VAL A 42 10.69 -4.16 5.59
CA VAL A 42 10.31 -3.60 6.88
C VAL A 42 10.47 -4.68 7.95
N GLN A 43 11.10 -4.33 9.07
CA GLN A 43 11.22 -5.24 10.22
C GLN A 43 9.95 -5.24 11.07
N GLY A 44 9.54 -6.42 11.53
CA GLY A 44 8.42 -6.59 12.45
C GLY A 44 7.14 -7.19 11.86
N PRO A 45 6.78 -6.97 10.58
CA PRO A 45 5.58 -7.58 10.01
C PRO A 45 5.60 -9.10 10.07
N ASP A 46 4.43 -9.68 10.40
CA ASP A 46 4.13 -11.07 10.09
C ASP A 46 4.13 -11.26 8.58
N SER A 47 4.55 -12.44 8.11
CA SER A 47 4.55 -12.78 6.69
C SER A 47 3.70 -14.00 6.40
N PHE A 48 3.11 -14.04 5.21
CA PHE A 48 2.32 -15.17 4.73
C PHE A 48 2.69 -15.52 3.30
N SER A 49 2.95 -16.81 3.07
CA SER A 49 3.12 -17.38 1.75
C SER A 49 2.13 -18.52 1.55
N PHE A 50 1.82 -18.82 0.29
CA PHE A 50 0.87 -19.89 -0.06
C PHE A 50 1.53 -21.27 -0.17
N ASN A 51 2.82 -21.38 0.15
CA ASN A 51 3.64 -22.57 -0.06
C ASN A 51 3.12 -23.82 0.67
N SER A 52 2.52 -23.66 1.84
CA SER A 52 1.94 -24.74 2.64
C SER A 52 0.56 -25.19 2.17
N LEU A 53 -0.11 -24.43 1.31
CA LEU A 53 -1.45 -24.73 0.83
C LEU A 53 -1.43 -25.72 -0.35
N PRO A 54 -2.47 -26.56 -0.51
CA PRO A 54 -2.64 -27.36 -1.71
C PRO A 54 -2.91 -26.47 -2.93
N VAL A 55 -2.40 -26.89 -4.09
CA VAL A 55 -2.74 -26.29 -5.39
C VAL A 55 -4.23 -26.52 -5.68
N GLY A 56 -4.87 -25.52 -6.27
CA GLY A 56 -6.30 -25.51 -6.56
C GLY A 56 -7.09 -24.62 -5.62
N VAL A 57 -8.41 -24.82 -5.59
CA VAL A 57 -9.35 -23.97 -4.85
C VAL A 57 -9.24 -24.25 -3.36
N ASN A 58 -9.04 -23.19 -2.58
CA ASN A 58 -9.05 -23.21 -1.13
C ASN A 58 -10.18 -22.29 -0.65
N THR A 59 -11.24 -22.87 -0.07
CA THR A 59 -12.49 -22.14 0.25
C THR A 59 -12.43 -21.34 1.55
N THR A 60 -11.45 -21.59 2.41
CA THR A 60 -11.18 -20.79 3.61
C THR A 60 -9.71 -20.95 3.97
N VAL A 61 -8.98 -19.85 3.96
CA VAL A 61 -7.55 -19.84 4.32
C VAL A 61 -7.37 -18.91 5.50
N VAL A 62 -6.85 -19.44 6.61
CA VAL A 62 -6.59 -18.65 7.82
C VAL A 62 -5.12 -18.30 7.88
N TRP A 63 -4.83 -17.01 7.93
CA TRP A 63 -3.54 -16.50 8.38
C TRP A 63 -3.62 -16.31 9.89
N GLN A 64 -3.03 -17.25 10.63
CA GLN A 64 -3.10 -17.27 12.09
C GLN A 64 -2.66 -15.94 12.69
N GLY A 65 -3.47 -15.41 13.62
CA GLY A 65 -3.24 -14.09 14.25
C GLY A 65 -3.68 -12.89 13.41
N VAL A 66 -3.69 -12.99 12.08
CA VAL A 66 -3.87 -11.85 11.18
C VAL A 66 -5.28 -11.75 10.60
N GLY A 67 -5.79 -12.81 9.98
CA GLY A 67 -7.05 -12.72 9.25
C GLY A 67 -7.47 -13.98 8.52
N THR A 68 -8.57 -13.88 7.78
CA THR A 68 -9.16 -15.00 7.03
C THR A 68 -9.50 -14.57 5.61
N PHE A 69 -9.11 -15.40 4.64
CA PHE A 69 -9.57 -15.28 3.26
C PHE A 69 -10.92 -15.94 3.07
N ASN A 70 -11.81 -15.29 2.32
CA ASN A 70 -13.12 -15.85 1.91
C ASN A 70 -13.00 -16.99 0.87
N GLY A 71 -11.84 -17.12 0.24
CA GLY A 71 -11.52 -18.17 -0.72
C GLY A 71 -10.45 -17.66 -1.70
N LEU A 72 -9.60 -18.55 -2.18
CA LEU A 72 -8.58 -18.23 -3.19
C LEU A 72 -8.19 -19.49 -3.96
N THR A 73 -7.52 -19.32 -5.10
CA THR A 73 -6.91 -20.45 -5.82
C THR A 73 -5.41 -20.35 -5.72
N VAL A 74 -4.73 -21.47 -5.45
CA VAL A 74 -3.26 -21.55 -5.35
C VAL A 74 -2.70 -22.27 -6.57
N MET A 75 -1.60 -21.76 -7.11
CA MET A 75 -0.86 -22.36 -8.22
C MET A 75 0.62 -22.56 -7.89
N ASN A 76 1.26 -23.48 -8.61
CA ASN A 76 2.72 -23.61 -8.61
C ASN A 76 3.35 -22.44 -9.36
N SER A 77 4.63 -22.17 -9.13
CA SER A 77 5.39 -21.18 -9.89
C SER A 77 5.34 -21.40 -11.40
N ASP A 78 5.14 -20.34 -12.15
CA ASP A 78 5.23 -20.29 -13.61
C ASP A 78 5.64 -18.88 -14.07
N GLN A 79 5.28 -18.45 -15.28
CA GLN A 79 5.63 -17.10 -15.73
C GLN A 79 4.87 -16.00 -14.96
N TRP A 80 3.68 -16.26 -14.41
CA TRP A 80 2.80 -15.26 -13.81
C TRP A 80 2.95 -15.14 -12.29
N GLY A 81 3.85 -15.90 -11.67
CA GLY A 81 4.12 -15.80 -10.23
C GLY A 81 5.04 -16.90 -9.71
N GLY A 82 5.14 -17.00 -8.38
CA GLY A 82 5.96 -18.00 -7.69
C GLY A 82 7.36 -17.51 -7.42
N ALA A 83 7.46 -16.46 -6.61
CA ALA A 83 8.71 -15.90 -6.11
C ALA A 83 9.61 -17.00 -5.54
N ASN A 84 10.86 -17.05 -6.00
CA ASN A 84 11.84 -18.08 -5.61
C ASN A 84 11.37 -19.54 -5.84
N GLY A 85 10.50 -19.78 -6.83
CA GLY A 85 9.94 -21.10 -7.11
C GLY A 85 8.82 -21.52 -6.16
N GLY A 86 8.26 -20.57 -5.41
CA GLY A 86 7.13 -20.78 -4.51
C GLY A 86 5.78 -20.88 -5.22
N LYS A 87 4.73 -20.97 -4.41
CA LYS A 87 3.33 -20.92 -4.84
C LYS A 87 2.79 -19.51 -4.67
N TYR A 88 1.92 -19.11 -5.60
CA TYR A 88 1.18 -17.86 -5.53
C TYR A 88 -0.32 -18.13 -5.49
N ALA A 89 -1.09 -17.14 -5.05
CA ALA A 89 -2.54 -17.17 -5.10
C ALA A 89 -3.07 -16.28 -6.22
N PHE A 90 -4.28 -16.54 -6.67
CA PHE A 90 -4.97 -15.63 -7.56
C PHE A 90 -6.48 -15.56 -7.31
N ALA A 91 -7.07 -14.46 -7.76
CA ALA A 91 -8.50 -14.24 -7.92
C ALA A 91 -8.82 -14.07 -9.41
N GLY A 92 -9.93 -14.61 -9.92
CA GLY A 92 -10.28 -14.51 -11.34
C GLY A 92 -10.83 -15.79 -11.91
N THR A 93 -10.89 -15.90 -13.24
CA THR A 93 -11.58 -17.00 -13.93
C THR A 93 -10.58 -17.95 -14.58
N VAL A 94 -10.44 -19.16 -14.04
CA VAL A 94 -9.85 -20.26 -14.82
C VAL A 94 -10.96 -20.93 -15.63
N SER A 95 -10.79 -21.06 -16.94
CA SER A 95 -11.74 -21.79 -17.79
C SER A 95 -12.02 -23.18 -17.21
N GLY A 96 -13.25 -23.45 -16.77
CA GLY A 96 -13.68 -24.77 -16.33
C GLY A 96 -13.61 -25.07 -14.82
N SER A 97 -13.34 -24.08 -13.95
CA SER A 97 -13.31 -24.27 -12.48
C SER A 97 -14.14 -23.18 -11.75
N PRO A 98 -14.82 -23.51 -10.63
CA PRO A 98 -15.45 -22.50 -9.77
C PRO A 98 -14.37 -21.73 -9.01
N THR A 99 -13.74 -20.76 -9.68
CA THR A 99 -12.75 -19.87 -9.07
C THR A 99 -13.43 -18.61 -8.53
N PRO A 100 -13.01 -18.09 -7.37
CA PRO A 100 -13.51 -16.80 -6.88
C PRO A 100 -13.12 -15.69 -7.86
N VAL A 101 -14.11 -14.94 -8.37
CA VAL A 101 -13.88 -13.73 -9.19
C VAL A 101 -13.15 -12.65 -8.38
N SER A 102 -13.33 -12.68 -7.05
CA SER A 102 -12.57 -11.89 -6.09
C SER A 102 -12.14 -12.74 -4.90
N THR A 103 -10.99 -12.38 -4.34
CA THR A 103 -10.45 -12.92 -3.10
C THR A 103 -10.36 -11.78 -2.10
N THR A 104 -10.87 -11.98 -0.89
CA THR A 104 -10.89 -10.96 0.16
C THR A 104 -10.24 -11.52 1.41
N LEU A 105 -9.25 -10.79 1.95
CA LEU A 105 -8.69 -11.02 3.28
C LEU A 105 -9.34 -10.06 4.27
N THR A 106 -10.07 -10.58 5.23
CA THR A 106 -10.60 -9.82 6.37
C THR A 106 -9.64 -9.93 7.54
N PHE A 107 -9.14 -8.79 8.04
CA PHE A 107 -8.23 -8.78 9.18
C PHE A 107 -9.00 -8.95 10.50
N ASN A 108 -8.44 -9.75 11.41
CA ASN A 108 -8.99 -9.94 12.76
C ASN A 108 -8.83 -8.67 13.60
N GLN A 109 -7.76 -7.91 13.34
CA GLN A 109 -7.42 -6.66 13.99
C GLN A 109 -6.98 -5.63 12.96
N GLY A 110 -7.18 -4.36 13.27
CA GLY A 110 -6.81 -3.25 12.39
C GLY A 110 -5.30 -3.22 12.10
N ALA A 111 -4.91 -3.27 10.83
CA ALA A 111 -3.52 -3.18 10.41
C ALA A 111 -3.07 -1.72 10.25
N SER A 112 -1.84 -1.39 10.61
CA SER A 112 -1.19 -0.14 10.17
C SER A 112 -0.19 -0.34 9.04
N TYR A 113 0.16 -1.58 8.73
CA TYR A 113 0.96 -1.91 7.57
C TYR A 113 0.38 -3.15 6.88
N PHE A 114 0.29 -3.08 5.57
CA PHE A 114 -0.04 -4.23 4.74
C PHE A 114 0.78 -4.17 3.46
N ALA A 115 1.24 -5.31 2.97
CA ALA A 115 1.97 -5.38 1.72
C ALA A 115 1.79 -6.74 1.05
N PHE A 116 2.03 -6.80 -0.25
CA PHE A 116 2.05 -8.03 -1.04
C PHE A 116 2.87 -7.86 -2.31
N LEU A 117 3.38 -8.97 -2.85
CA LEU A 117 3.90 -9.01 -4.21
C LEU A 117 2.73 -9.14 -5.19
N TRP A 118 2.53 -8.14 -6.04
CA TRP A 118 1.63 -8.23 -7.18
C TRP A 118 2.42 -8.78 -8.37
N ASN A 119 1.96 -9.91 -8.90
CA ASN A 119 2.55 -10.54 -10.07
C ASN A 119 1.69 -10.28 -11.32
N ALA A 120 2.33 -10.15 -12.49
CA ALA A 120 1.65 -10.07 -13.78
C ALA A 120 0.48 -9.07 -13.84
N ALA A 121 0.70 -7.83 -13.38
CA ALA A 121 -0.40 -6.86 -13.28
C ALA A 121 -0.98 -6.47 -14.65
N ASP A 122 -2.26 -6.80 -14.87
CA ASP A 122 -2.96 -6.60 -16.15
C ASP A 122 -4.13 -5.58 -16.07
N PRO A 123 -4.70 -5.13 -17.21
CA PRO A 123 -5.77 -4.13 -17.24
C PRO A 123 -7.10 -4.50 -16.55
N TYR A 124 -7.33 -5.78 -16.23
CA TYR A 124 -8.55 -6.29 -15.60
C TYR A 124 -8.42 -6.47 -14.09
N ASN A 125 -7.20 -6.29 -13.57
CA ASN A 125 -6.90 -6.41 -12.15
C ASN A 125 -7.23 -5.13 -11.38
N SER A 126 -7.86 -5.27 -10.22
CA SER A 126 -8.02 -4.20 -9.24
C SER A 126 -7.80 -4.70 -7.82
N PHE A 127 -7.09 -3.90 -7.04
CA PHE A 127 -6.89 -4.10 -5.61
C PHE A 127 -7.58 -2.97 -4.83
N THR A 128 -8.28 -3.32 -3.76
CA THR A 128 -8.91 -2.36 -2.85
C THR A 128 -8.50 -2.63 -1.40
N LEU A 129 -8.13 -1.57 -0.68
CA LEU A 129 -7.85 -1.62 0.76
C LEU A 129 -8.85 -0.75 1.51
N LYS A 130 -9.43 -1.26 2.60
CA LYS A 130 -10.44 -0.57 3.40
C LYS A 130 -10.03 -0.38 4.84
N SER A 131 -10.52 0.71 5.44
CA SER A 131 -10.56 0.99 6.88
C SER A 131 -12.02 1.06 7.33
N GLY A 132 -12.51 -0.02 7.93
CA GLY A 132 -13.93 -0.25 8.14
C GLY A 132 -14.69 -0.28 6.81
N ASN A 133 -15.66 0.63 6.65
CA ASN A 133 -16.44 0.77 5.41
C ASN A 133 -15.85 1.77 4.41
N THR A 134 -14.71 2.39 4.74
CA THR A 134 -14.08 3.41 3.90
C THR A 134 -12.98 2.81 3.05
N VAL A 135 -13.03 3.00 1.73
CA VAL A 135 -11.92 2.68 0.84
C VAL A 135 -10.80 3.70 1.05
N VAL A 136 -9.61 3.22 1.41
CA VAL A 136 -8.43 4.07 1.66
C VAL A 136 -7.36 3.95 0.58
N ALA A 137 -7.37 2.87 -0.20
CA ALA A 137 -6.58 2.76 -1.42
C ALA A 137 -7.32 1.93 -2.48
N THR A 138 -7.13 2.31 -3.75
CA THR A 138 -7.48 1.52 -4.93
C THR A 138 -6.30 1.53 -5.86
N LEU A 139 -5.86 0.36 -6.31
CA LEU A 139 -4.83 0.21 -7.34
C LEU A 139 -5.36 -0.62 -8.49
N ASN A 140 -4.92 -0.27 -9.68
CA ASN A 140 -5.11 -1.03 -10.92
C ASN A 140 -3.85 -0.87 -11.78
N ASN A 141 -3.77 -1.61 -12.88
CA ASN A 141 -2.61 -1.55 -13.76
C ASN A 141 -2.35 -0.13 -14.32
N ALA A 142 -3.39 0.66 -14.61
CA ALA A 142 -3.19 2.04 -15.07
C ALA A 142 -2.49 2.91 -14.02
N ASN A 143 -2.81 2.74 -12.73
CA ASN A 143 -2.13 3.43 -11.64
C ASN A 143 -0.67 2.96 -11.49
N LEU A 144 -0.42 1.65 -11.63
CA LEU A 144 0.94 1.10 -11.59
C LEU A 144 1.79 1.62 -12.75
N ILE A 145 1.28 1.59 -13.98
CA ILE A 145 1.97 2.13 -15.16
C ILE A 145 2.27 3.62 -14.98
N SER A 146 1.35 4.40 -14.42
CA SER A 146 1.57 5.82 -14.15
C SER A 146 2.69 6.05 -13.12
N ALA A 147 2.87 5.15 -12.16
CA ALA A 147 3.87 5.29 -11.10
C ALA A 147 5.25 4.70 -11.49
N LEU A 148 5.25 3.61 -12.26
CA LEU A 148 6.43 2.75 -12.47
C LEU A 148 6.89 2.73 -13.93
N GLY A 149 6.10 3.26 -14.86
CA GLY A 149 6.26 3.07 -16.30
C GLY A 149 5.66 1.75 -16.78
N GLY A 150 5.45 1.64 -18.10
CA GLY A 150 4.86 0.45 -18.72
C GLY A 150 5.89 -0.52 -19.30
N CYS A 151 5.40 -1.69 -19.72
CA CYS A 151 6.20 -2.76 -20.32
C CYS A 151 6.23 -2.74 -21.86
N SER A 152 5.57 -1.75 -22.45
CA SER A 152 5.58 -1.49 -23.89
C SER A 152 6.04 -0.06 -24.16
N GLY A 153 6.77 0.16 -25.26
CA GLY A 153 7.20 1.49 -25.71
C GLY A 153 8.72 1.71 -25.64
N GLY A 154 9.14 2.97 -25.74
CA GLY A 154 10.56 3.34 -25.91
C GLY A 154 11.44 3.15 -24.66
N THR A 155 10.89 3.33 -23.46
CA THR A 155 11.58 3.06 -22.19
C THR A 155 10.75 2.04 -21.40
N VAL A 156 11.25 0.81 -21.34
CA VAL A 156 10.60 -0.29 -20.62
C VAL A 156 10.91 -0.15 -19.12
N SER A 157 9.89 -0.32 -18.29
CA SER A 157 10.06 -0.30 -16.84
C SER A 157 10.96 -1.42 -16.34
N ALA A 158 11.75 -1.15 -15.29
CA ALA A 158 12.57 -2.17 -14.63
C ALA A 158 11.73 -3.21 -13.86
N TYR A 159 10.44 -2.95 -13.66
CA TYR A 159 9.48 -3.86 -13.01
C TYR A 159 8.85 -4.86 -13.99
N CYS A 160 9.20 -4.81 -15.28
CA CYS A 160 8.61 -5.68 -16.29
C CYS A 160 9.24 -7.06 -16.31
N GLY A 161 8.39 -8.09 -16.27
CA GLY A 161 8.81 -9.48 -16.24
C GLY A 161 9.00 -10.04 -14.85
N ASN A 162 8.73 -11.33 -14.73
CA ASN A 162 8.83 -12.07 -13.50
C ASN A 162 10.29 -12.05 -13.01
N PRO A 163 10.59 -11.46 -11.84
CA PRO A 163 11.96 -11.30 -11.36
C PRO A 163 12.66 -12.62 -11.02
N THR A 164 11.92 -13.72 -10.85
CA THR A 164 12.50 -15.03 -10.52
C THR A 164 13.02 -15.76 -11.76
N ASN A 165 12.34 -15.65 -12.90
CA ASN A 165 12.64 -16.45 -14.10
C ASN A 165 12.81 -15.62 -15.39
N GLY A 166 12.55 -14.31 -15.36
CA GLY A 166 12.71 -13.38 -16.48
C GLY A 166 11.67 -13.51 -17.60
N LEU A 167 10.63 -14.33 -17.39
CA LEU A 167 9.49 -14.50 -18.29
C LEU A 167 8.47 -13.37 -18.11
N ASP A 168 7.41 -13.39 -18.92
CA ASP A 168 6.28 -12.45 -18.85
C ASP A 168 6.67 -10.95 -18.88
N ARG A 169 7.55 -10.59 -19.82
CA ARG A 169 8.09 -9.23 -19.94
C ARG A 169 7.05 -8.18 -20.35
N GLY A 170 5.80 -8.59 -20.60
CA GLY A 170 4.71 -7.70 -20.98
C GLY A 170 3.97 -7.09 -19.78
N GLU A 171 4.22 -7.59 -18.57
CA GLU A 171 3.42 -7.27 -17.38
C GLU A 171 4.33 -6.85 -16.20
N LEU A 172 3.75 -6.07 -15.27
CA LEU A 172 4.49 -5.53 -14.13
C LEU A 172 4.48 -6.51 -12.95
N PHE A 173 5.64 -6.64 -12.30
CA PHE A 173 5.84 -7.38 -11.06
C PHE A 173 6.37 -6.41 -10.01
N VAL A 174 5.61 -6.17 -8.94
CA VAL A 174 5.95 -5.14 -7.95
C VAL A 174 5.51 -5.52 -6.55
N TYR A 175 6.41 -5.34 -5.58
CA TYR A 175 6.07 -5.42 -4.17
C TYR A 175 5.39 -4.11 -3.73
N VAL A 176 4.10 -4.17 -3.41
CA VAL A 176 3.30 -2.99 -3.05
C VAL A 176 3.13 -2.93 -1.53
N GLN A 177 3.31 -1.74 -0.97
CA GLN A 177 3.28 -1.50 0.47
C GLN A 177 2.30 -0.39 0.81
N PHE A 178 1.51 -0.59 1.86
CA PHE A 178 0.50 0.33 2.36
C PHE A 178 0.82 0.67 3.81
N ILE A 179 0.92 1.95 4.12
CA ILE A 179 1.23 2.46 5.46
C ILE A 179 0.07 3.35 5.88
N ALA A 180 -0.55 3.00 7.00
CA ALA A 180 -1.65 3.75 7.57
C ALA A 180 -1.13 5.03 8.23
N ASP A 181 -1.91 6.11 8.15
CA ASP A 181 -1.72 7.24 9.04
C ASP A 181 -2.20 6.92 10.48
N ALA A 182 -2.03 7.87 11.39
CA ALA A 182 -2.40 7.70 12.80
C ALA A 182 -3.90 7.44 13.04
N ASN A 183 -4.77 7.74 12.07
CA ASN A 183 -6.23 7.63 12.19
C ASN A 183 -6.79 6.48 11.34
N THR A 184 -5.93 5.69 10.69
CA THR A 184 -6.32 4.65 9.75
C THR A 184 -5.92 3.28 10.28
N LYS A 185 -6.82 2.32 10.14
CA LYS A 185 -6.54 0.91 10.43
C LYS A 185 -7.18 0.06 9.35
N PHE A 186 -6.36 -0.66 8.60
CA PHE A 186 -6.84 -1.52 7.53
C PHE A 186 -7.63 -2.68 8.11
N THR A 187 -8.79 -2.96 7.55
CA THR A 187 -9.70 -4.02 8.00
C THR A 187 -9.94 -5.07 6.92
N GLU A 188 -9.75 -4.70 5.66
CA GLU A 188 -10.01 -5.58 4.53
C GLU A 188 -9.11 -5.26 3.34
N ALA A 189 -8.58 -6.31 2.70
CA ALA A 189 -7.87 -6.27 1.44
C ALA A 189 -8.59 -7.14 0.41
N ASP A 190 -8.92 -6.59 -0.75
CA ASP A 190 -9.69 -7.25 -1.80
C ASP A 190 -8.91 -7.25 -3.12
N TRP A 191 -8.73 -8.44 -3.68
CA TRP A 191 -8.13 -8.69 -4.99
C TRP A 191 -9.23 -9.12 -5.95
N ASN A 192 -9.41 -8.35 -7.02
CA ASN A 192 -10.51 -8.53 -7.96
C ASN A 192 -9.98 -8.61 -9.39
N ASN A 193 -10.51 -9.55 -10.16
CA ASN A 193 -10.29 -9.60 -11.60
C ASN A 193 -11.64 -9.51 -12.33
N GLN A 194 -11.79 -8.52 -13.20
CA GLN A 194 -13.08 -8.22 -13.83
C GLN A 194 -13.32 -8.90 -15.19
N ALA A 195 -12.33 -9.60 -15.76
CA ALA A 195 -12.50 -10.33 -17.03
C ALA A 195 -11.26 -11.17 -17.42
N PHE A 196 -11.48 -12.28 -18.12
CA PHE A 196 -10.57 -13.05 -19.01
C PHE A 196 -9.12 -13.36 -18.55
N SER A 197 -8.74 -13.00 -17.33
CA SER A 197 -7.43 -13.25 -16.72
C SER A 197 -7.58 -13.51 -15.21
N ASN A 198 -6.48 -13.42 -14.47
CA ASN A 198 -6.49 -13.47 -13.01
C ASN A 198 -5.74 -12.28 -12.42
N PHE A 199 -5.92 -12.08 -11.12
CA PHE A 199 -5.09 -11.22 -10.28
C PHE A 199 -4.17 -12.12 -9.47
N GLU A 200 -2.89 -12.16 -9.81
CA GLU A 200 -1.86 -12.98 -9.16
C GLU A 200 -1.13 -12.21 -8.04
N PHE A 201 -1.00 -12.83 -6.87
CA PHE A 201 -0.34 -12.23 -5.72
C PHE A 201 0.30 -13.25 -4.77
N GLU A 202 1.34 -12.83 -4.04
CA GLU A 202 2.03 -13.65 -3.03
C GLU A 202 2.82 -12.82 -2.00
N ASN A 203 3.52 -13.50 -1.09
CA ASN A 203 4.41 -12.93 -0.08
C ASN A 203 3.81 -11.74 0.67
N LEU A 204 2.68 -11.96 1.34
CA LEU A 204 2.00 -10.92 2.08
C LEU A 204 2.78 -10.56 3.34
N ALA A 205 2.68 -9.30 3.77
CA ALA A 205 3.18 -8.83 5.05
C ALA A 205 2.14 -7.97 5.78
N TYR A 206 2.08 -8.09 7.10
CA TYR A 206 1.08 -7.44 7.96
C TYR A 206 1.70 -6.95 9.26
N ALA A 207 1.31 -5.76 9.72
CA ALA A 207 1.53 -5.36 11.11
C ALA A 207 0.34 -4.55 11.66
N ASP A 208 -0.04 -4.84 12.90
CA ASP A 208 -1.09 -4.18 13.66
C ASP A 208 -0.63 -2.85 14.29
N ASP A 209 0.65 -2.77 14.65
CA ASP A 209 1.31 -1.56 15.12
C ASP A 209 2.04 -0.78 14.01
N PRO A 210 2.22 0.54 14.18
CA PRO A 210 2.95 1.35 13.21
C PRO A 210 4.36 0.78 13.04
N VAL A 211 4.69 0.42 11.82
CA VAL A 211 6.04 -0.05 11.50
C VAL A 211 6.98 1.13 11.42
N SER A 212 8.20 0.96 11.94
CA SER A 212 9.28 1.89 11.68
C SER A 212 9.70 1.72 10.22
N VAL A 213 9.09 2.49 9.31
CA VAL A 213 9.66 2.67 7.97
C VAL A 213 10.96 3.43 8.14
N ASN A 214 12.08 2.72 8.10
CA ASN A 214 13.38 3.36 8.11
C ASN A 214 13.48 4.11 6.77
N PRO A 215 13.40 5.45 6.74
CA PRO A 215 13.51 6.16 5.48
C PRO A 215 14.92 5.87 4.97
N GLU A 216 15.05 5.29 3.78
CA GLU A 216 16.38 5.08 3.23
C GLU A 216 17.16 6.42 3.28
N PRO A 217 18.42 6.41 3.72
CA PRO A 217 19.18 7.63 3.98
C PRO A 217 19.62 8.27 2.67
N ARG A 218 18.69 8.89 1.94
CA ARG A 218 18.99 9.78 0.80
C ARG A 218 18.57 11.22 1.04
N SER A 219 17.60 11.46 1.92
CA SER A 219 17.19 12.81 2.31
C SER A 219 18.28 13.56 3.11
N TRP A 220 19.05 12.85 3.95
CA TRP A 220 20.15 13.45 4.71
C TRP A 220 21.45 13.61 3.90
N ALA A 221 21.71 12.73 2.93
CA ALA A 221 22.85 12.86 2.02
C ALA A 221 22.73 14.12 1.13
N LEU A 222 21.52 14.49 0.72
CA LEU A 222 21.26 15.72 -0.03
C LEU A 222 21.39 16.98 0.84
N LEU A 223 21.00 16.94 2.12
CA LEU A 223 21.24 18.04 3.07
C LEU A 223 22.73 18.25 3.37
N GLY A 224 23.52 17.18 3.45
CA GLY A 224 24.98 17.26 3.63
C GLY A 224 25.73 17.82 2.41
N LEU A 225 25.31 17.47 1.20
CA LEU A 225 25.90 18.00 -0.04
C LEU A 225 25.58 19.49 -0.27
N GLY A 226 24.38 19.96 0.11
CA GLY A 226 23.99 21.36 -0.01
C GLY A 226 24.84 22.32 0.85
N LEU A 227 25.25 21.89 2.06
CA LEU A 227 26.07 22.68 2.99
C LEU A 227 27.53 22.82 2.53
N LEU A 228 28.10 21.81 1.85
CA LEU A 228 29.48 21.85 1.36
C LEU A 228 29.64 22.76 0.13
N ILE A 229 28.64 22.83 -0.76
CA ILE A 229 28.66 23.73 -1.92
C ILE A 229 28.46 25.20 -1.50
N GLY A 230 27.63 25.45 -0.47
CA GLY A 230 27.40 26.79 0.07
C GLY A 230 28.63 27.43 0.72
N VAL A 231 29.45 26.66 1.44
CA VAL A 231 30.67 27.17 2.09
C VAL A 231 31.81 27.37 1.09
N GLY A 232 31.91 26.52 0.05
CA GLY A 232 32.94 26.64 -0.99
C GLY A 232 32.79 27.90 -1.86
N THR A 233 31.56 28.26 -2.21
CA THR A 233 31.29 29.43 -3.08
C THR A 233 31.45 30.78 -2.34
N TRP A 234 31.24 30.81 -1.02
CA TRP A 234 31.47 32.02 -0.22
C TRP A 234 32.96 32.35 -0.05
N ARG A 235 33.83 31.33 0.01
CA ARG A 235 35.27 31.51 0.20
C ARG A 235 36.00 31.98 -1.07
N VAL A 236 35.52 31.62 -2.25
CA VAL A 236 36.15 32.01 -3.54
C VAL A 236 35.87 33.47 -3.91
N LYS A 237 34.73 34.04 -3.51
CA LYS A 237 34.36 35.42 -3.88
C LYS A 237 35.15 36.50 -3.12
N ARG A 238 35.78 36.16 -1.98
CA ARG A 238 36.47 37.14 -1.12
C ARG A 238 37.91 37.44 -1.53
N ASN A 239 38.54 36.60 -2.37
CA ASN A 239 39.94 36.76 -2.78
C ASN A 239 40.17 37.49 -4.11
N ARG A 240 39.13 38.08 -4.73
CA ARG A 240 39.25 38.81 -6.01
C ARG A 240 39.16 40.34 -5.91
N ARG A 241 39.37 40.92 -4.73
CA ARG A 241 39.47 42.39 -4.59
C ARG A 241 40.76 42.79 -3.87
N SER A 242 41.87 42.81 -4.61
CA SER A 242 42.99 43.71 -4.39
C SER A 242 44.13 43.42 -5.38
N VAL A 243 43.96 43.87 -6.63
CA VAL A 243 45.10 44.26 -7.49
C VAL A 243 44.65 45.46 -8.31
N GLN A 244 45.04 46.66 -7.88
CA GLN A 244 45.48 47.73 -8.79
C GLN A 244 46.55 48.54 -8.05
N LEU A 245 47.68 48.70 -8.74
CA LEU A 245 48.79 49.62 -8.43
C LEU A 245 48.35 51.07 -8.65
#